data_AF-A0A7S0GZL8-F1
#
_entry.id   AF-A0A7S0GZL8-F1
#
_cell.length_a   1.000
_cell.length_b   1.000
_cell.length_c   1.000
_cell.angle_alpha   90.00
_cell.angle_beta   90.00
_cell.angle_gamma   90.00
#
_symmetry.space_group_name_H-M   'P 1'
#
loop_
_entity.id
_entity.type
_entity.pdbx_description
1 polymer ?
#
loop_
_entity_poly.entity_id
_entity_poly.type
_entity_poly.pdbx_seq_one_letter_code
_entity_poly.pdbx_strand_id
1 'polypeptide(L)'
;ARPTRRVAAAASGASVDASASSPALTALRGVQLKRAADGEAVDAASVVPATGRVLVPFLTQFADFDSWELAQKLVDDLPRLEEAGVAVVAVGIGSVASARAFCDKTNFPIDKLYADETGSAYAALQFAPGFGREGGAFGWLESKAPFVNGYAKLLVMCAGIGSPGTLAAVFGGDLGN
;
A
#
# COMPACT_ATOMS: atom_id res chain seq x y z
N ALA A 1 -1.22 -36.21 -11.66
CA ALA A 1 -2.43 -35.66 -11.00
C ALA A 1 -2.00 -35.03 -9.67
N ARG A 2 -2.20 -33.72 -9.50
CA ARG A 2 -1.78 -32.95 -8.30
C ARG A 2 -3.00 -32.76 -7.40
N PRO A 3 -2.93 -33.02 -6.09
CA PRO A 3 -4.11 -32.98 -5.23
C PRO A 3 -4.51 -31.53 -4.93
N THR A 4 -5.77 -31.17 -5.24
CA THR A 4 -6.40 -29.90 -4.86
C THR A 4 -6.76 -29.93 -3.38
N ARG A 5 -6.04 -29.15 -2.57
CA ARG A 5 -6.40 -28.93 -1.15
C ARG A 5 -7.51 -27.89 -1.08
N ARG A 6 -8.75 -28.31 -0.88
CA ARG A 6 -9.87 -27.41 -0.53
C ARG A 6 -9.63 -26.85 0.85
N VAL A 7 -9.46 -25.52 0.95
CA VAL A 7 -9.54 -24.81 2.22
C VAL A 7 -10.99 -24.37 2.38
N ALA A 8 -11.71 -24.95 3.34
CA ALA A 8 -13.03 -24.49 3.72
C ALA A 8 -12.87 -23.19 4.53
N ALA A 9 -13.35 -22.08 4.00
CA ALA A 9 -13.46 -20.83 4.75
C ALA A 9 -14.74 -20.89 5.60
N ALA A 10 -14.58 -21.05 6.91
CA ALA A 10 -15.66 -20.84 7.86
C ALA A 10 -15.86 -19.32 8.01
N ALA A 11 -16.93 -18.79 7.41
CA ALA A 11 -17.35 -17.41 7.64
C ALA A 11 -18.04 -17.32 9.01
N SER A 12 -17.29 -16.96 10.05
CA SER A 12 -17.88 -16.46 11.29
C SER A 12 -18.35 -15.01 11.05
N GLY A 13 -19.66 -14.84 10.89
CA GLY A 13 -20.31 -13.53 10.77
C GLY A 13 -20.32 -12.78 12.10
N ALA A 14 -19.15 -12.42 12.62
CA ALA A 14 -19.07 -11.41 13.67
C ALA A 14 -19.13 -10.04 13.01
N SER A 15 -20.29 -9.37 13.08
CA SER A 15 -20.40 -7.96 12.79
C SER A 15 -19.62 -7.20 13.88
N VAL A 16 -18.39 -6.81 13.57
CA VAL A 16 -17.66 -5.83 14.35
C VAL A 16 -18.19 -4.45 13.96
N ASP A 17 -18.83 -3.75 14.89
CA ASP A 17 -19.16 -2.33 14.74
C ASP A 17 -17.85 -1.54 14.65
N ALA A 18 -17.34 -1.39 13.43
CA ALA A 18 -16.00 -0.86 13.14
C ALA A 18 -15.92 0.67 13.29
N SER A 19 -17.05 1.36 13.28
CA SER A 19 -17.09 2.83 13.13
C SER A 19 -16.64 3.62 14.38
N ALA A 20 -16.61 3.02 15.57
CA ALA A 20 -16.28 3.76 16.80
C ALA A 20 -15.09 3.26 17.62
N SER A 21 -14.55 2.05 17.37
CA SER A 21 -13.66 1.38 18.33
C SER A 21 -12.28 0.94 17.83
N SER A 22 -11.96 1.09 16.53
CA SER A 22 -10.64 0.69 16.02
C SER A 22 -9.55 1.70 16.42
N PRO A 23 -8.50 1.30 17.15
CA PRO A 23 -7.35 2.16 17.45
C PRO A 23 -6.69 2.68 16.18
N ALA A 24 -6.66 1.86 15.11
CA ALA A 24 -6.11 2.26 13.82
C ALA A 24 -6.92 3.39 13.16
N LEU A 25 -8.27 3.29 13.16
CA LEU A 25 -9.12 4.37 12.63
C LEU A 25 -9.02 5.64 13.47
N THR A 26 -8.85 5.50 14.78
CA THR A 26 -8.63 6.65 15.67
C THR A 26 -7.30 7.34 15.36
N ALA A 27 -6.23 6.57 15.12
CA ALA A 27 -4.92 7.10 14.76
C ALA A 27 -4.91 7.83 13.41
N LEU A 28 -5.74 7.40 12.45
CA LEU A 28 -5.84 8.01 11.13
C LEU A 28 -6.64 9.33 11.09
N ARG A 29 -7.34 9.69 12.16
CA ARG A 29 -8.13 10.94 12.20
C ARG A 29 -7.22 12.17 12.08
N GLY A 30 -7.60 13.09 11.20
CA GLY A 30 -6.87 14.31 10.89
C GLY A 30 -5.65 14.12 9.99
N VAL A 31 -5.33 12.89 9.60
CA VAL A 31 -4.29 12.62 8.60
C VAL A 31 -4.88 12.88 7.21
N GLN A 32 -4.19 13.67 6.40
CA GLN A 32 -4.65 14.01 5.06
C GLN A 32 -4.05 13.07 4.02
N LEU A 33 -4.90 12.47 3.19
CA LEU A 33 -4.55 11.75 1.97
C LEU A 33 -5.02 12.55 0.76
N LYS A 34 -4.47 12.28 -0.42
CA LYS A 34 -4.99 12.82 -1.69
C LYS A 34 -5.57 11.71 -2.55
N ARG A 35 -6.81 11.86 -3.01
CA ARG A 35 -7.44 10.91 -3.93
C ARG A 35 -6.68 10.90 -5.27
N ALA A 36 -6.37 9.72 -5.81
CA ALA A 36 -5.62 9.63 -7.06
C ALA A 36 -6.39 10.21 -8.27
N ALA A 37 -7.73 10.09 -8.25
CA ALA A 37 -8.61 10.52 -9.33
C ALA A 37 -8.52 12.03 -9.60
N ASP A 38 -8.69 12.87 -8.58
CA ASP A 38 -8.83 14.33 -8.71
C ASP A 38 -7.79 15.12 -7.90
N GLY A 39 -7.04 14.47 -7.01
CA GLY A 39 -6.09 15.11 -6.10
C GLY A 39 -6.74 15.78 -4.89
N GLU A 40 -8.04 15.57 -4.67
CA GLU A 40 -8.76 16.10 -3.52
C GLU A 40 -8.17 15.57 -2.21
N ALA A 41 -7.96 16.48 -1.25
CA ALA A 41 -7.51 16.11 0.08
C ALA A 41 -8.67 15.56 0.91
N VAL A 42 -8.50 14.37 1.48
CA VAL A 42 -9.50 13.69 2.31
C VAL A 42 -8.88 13.23 3.63
N ASP A 43 -9.70 13.13 4.66
CA ASP A 43 -9.29 12.55 5.95
C ASP A 43 -9.06 11.04 5.80
N ALA A 44 -7.95 10.52 6.31
CA ALA A 44 -7.55 9.13 6.15
C ALA A 44 -8.50 8.16 6.85
N ALA A 45 -9.17 8.56 7.93
CA ALA A 45 -10.19 7.71 8.55
C ALA A 45 -11.47 7.65 7.70
N SER A 46 -11.76 8.70 6.93
CA SER A 46 -12.95 8.78 6.06
C SER A 46 -12.90 7.87 4.83
N VAL A 47 -11.72 7.38 4.43
CA VAL A 47 -11.60 6.43 3.30
C VAL A 47 -12.09 5.02 3.66
N VAL A 48 -12.26 4.76 4.96
CA VAL A 48 -12.77 3.49 5.49
C VAL A 48 -14.28 3.62 5.66
N PRO A 49 -15.10 2.82 4.94
CA PRO A 49 -16.55 2.86 5.11
C PRO A 49 -16.97 2.59 6.57
N ALA A 50 -17.93 3.36 7.07
CA ALA A 50 -18.43 3.23 8.44
C ALA A 50 -19.13 1.88 8.71
N THR A 51 -19.61 1.21 7.67
CA THR A 51 -20.33 -0.06 7.76
C THR A 51 -19.83 -1.04 6.72
N GLY A 52 -19.92 -2.34 7.03
CA GLY A 52 -19.51 -3.41 6.13
C GLY A 52 -18.05 -3.83 6.35
N ARG A 53 -17.51 -4.57 5.39
CA ARG A 53 -16.12 -5.05 5.42
C ARG A 53 -15.30 -4.27 4.42
N VAL A 54 -14.09 -3.91 4.81
CA VAL A 54 -13.15 -3.19 3.96
C VAL A 54 -11.74 -3.75 4.14
N LEU A 55 -11.06 -3.89 3.01
CA LEU A 55 -9.64 -4.17 2.92
C LEU A 55 -8.94 -2.87 2.56
N VAL A 56 -7.99 -2.45 3.41
CA VAL A 56 -7.17 -1.25 3.18
C VAL A 56 -5.69 -1.63 3.04
N PRO A 57 -5.20 -1.94 1.83
CA PRO A 57 -3.77 -2.18 1.62
C PRO A 57 -2.99 -0.88 1.76
N PHE A 58 -2.00 -0.88 2.66
CA PHE A 58 -1.00 0.16 2.74
C PHE A 58 0.22 -0.28 1.92
N LEU A 59 0.25 0.18 0.67
CA LEU A 59 1.36 0.00 -0.25
C LEU A 59 2.56 0.80 0.26
N THR A 60 3.79 0.40 -0.02
CA THR A 60 4.96 1.22 0.35
C THR A 60 5.06 2.41 -0.60
N GLN A 61 6.05 2.50 -1.47
CA GLN A 61 6.09 3.52 -2.50
C GLN A 61 5.45 3.00 -3.79
N PHE A 62 4.83 3.90 -4.57
CA PHE A 62 4.25 3.56 -5.87
C PHE A 62 5.26 3.03 -6.90
N ALA A 63 6.56 3.10 -6.62
CA ALA A 63 7.59 2.53 -7.47
C ALA A 63 7.97 1.09 -7.08
N ASP A 64 7.58 0.60 -5.90
CA ASP A 64 8.10 -0.64 -5.35
C ASP A 64 7.48 -1.88 -6.02
N PHE A 65 8.30 -2.90 -6.29
CA PHE A 65 7.86 -4.13 -6.97
C PHE A 65 6.77 -4.86 -6.20
N ASP A 66 6.90 -5.01 -4.88
CA ASP A 66 5.89 -5.66 -4.05
C ASP A 66 4.54 -4.91 -4.10
N SER A 67 4.59 -3.58 -4.18
CA SER A 67 3.37 -2.76 -4.34
C SER A 67 2.71 -3.00 -5.69
N TRP A 68 3.50 -3.14 -6.76
CA TRP A 68 3.01 -3.44 -8.10
C TRP A 68 2.38 -4.83 -8.17
N GLU A 69 3.10 -5.85 -7.69
CA GLU A 69 2.64 -7.24 -7.70
C GLU A 69 1.36 -7.41 -6.86
N LEU A 70 1.31 -6.78 -5.68
CA LEU A 70 0.12 -6.81 -4.83
C LEU A 70 -1.07 -6.14 -5.51
N ALA A 71 -0.88 -4.98 -6.16
CA ALA A 71 -1.96 -4.32 -6.87
C ALA A 71 -2.48 -5.14 -8.05
N GLN A 72 -1.60 -5.75 -8.84
CA GLN A 72 -2.00 -6.62 -9.96
C GLN A 72 -2.80 -7.84 -9.46
N LYS A 73 -2.33 -8.51 -8.40
CA LYS A 73 -3.08 -9.62 -7.76
C LYS A 73 -4.43 -9.16 -7.23
N LEU A 74 -4.49 -7.96 -6.63
CA LEU A 74 -5.74 -7.39 -6.14
C LEU A 74 -6.71 -7.10 -7.29
N VAL A 75 -6.22 -6.58 -8.42
CA VAL A 75 -7.06 -6.34 -9.61
C VAL A 75 -7.75 -7.63 -10.05
N ASP A 76 -7.03 -8.74 -10.09
CA ASP A 76 -7.60 -10.04 -10.44
C ASP A 76 -8.64 -10.54 -9.40
N ASP A 77 -8.42 -10.25 -8.12
CA ASP A 77 -9.29 -10.68 -7.01
C ASP A 77 -10.46 -9.71 -6.72
N LEU A 78 -10.48 -8.50 -7.29
CA LEU A 78 -11.49 -7.47 -7.03
C LEU A 78 -12.92 -7.98 -7.22
N PRO A 79 -13.29 -8.66 -8.33
CA PRO A 79 -14.65 -9.16 -8.51
C PRO A 79 -15.07 -10.10 -7.38
N ARG A 80 -14.17 -10.98 -6.93
CA ARG A 80 -14.43 -11.93 -5.83
C ARG A 80 -14.63 -11.19 -4.50
N LEU A 81 -13.85 -10.14 -4.25
CA LEU A 81 -13.97 -9.33 -3.04
C LEU A 81 -15.29 -8.54 -3.04
N GLU A 82 -15.67 -7.98 -4.18
CA GLU A 82 -16.93 -7.26 -4.35
C GLU A 82 -18.16 -8.18 -4.20
N GLU A 83 -18.15 -9.38 -4.79
CA GLU A 83 -19.18 -10.40 -4.57
C GLU A 83 -19.29 -10.82 -3.09
N ALA A 84 -18.17 -10.83 -2.37
CA ALA A 84 -18.15 -11.08 -0.94
C ALA A 84 -18.57 -9.86 -0.08
N GLY A 85 -18.93 -8.73 -0.69
CA GLY A 85 -19.27 -7.50 0.02
C GLY A 85 -18.09 -6.90 0.80
N VAL A 86 -16.87 -7.04 0.26
CA VAL A 86 -15.65 -6.43 0.80
C VAL A 86 -15.26 -5.26 -0.08
N ALA A 87 -15.32 -4.04 0.46
CA ALA A 87 -14.79 -2.87 -0.20
C ALA A 87 -13.24 -2.92 -0.21
N VAL A 88 -12.61 -2.38 -1.25
CA VAL A 88 -11.16 -2.30 -1.35
C VAL A 88 -10.77 -0.86 -1.61
N VAL A 89 -9.87 -0.33 -0.76
CA VAL A 89 -9.28 1.00 -0.89
C VAL A 89 -7.80 0.92 -0.58
N ALA A 90 -6.92 1.34 -1.47
CA ALA A 90 -5.47 1.31 -1.23
C ALA A 90 -4.93 2.70 -0.89
N VAL A 91 -3.93 2.73 -0.02
CA VAL A 91 -3.13 3.92 0.31
C VAL A 91 -1.68 3.61 -0.07
N GLY A 92 -1.00 4.53 -0.74
CA GLY A 92 0.41 4.39 -1.10
C GLY A 92 1.19 5.67 -0.86
N ILE A 93 2.49 5.55 -0.56
CA ILE A 93 3.37 6.70 -0.36
C ILE A 93 3.80 7.26 -1.71
N GLY A 94 3.53 8.55 -1.91
CA GLY A 94 3.99 9.29 -3.09
C GLY A 94 3.01 10.37 -3.54
N SER A 95 3.30 10.98 -4.68
CA SER A 95 2.47 12.03 -5.25
C SER A 95 1.23 11.49 -5.95
N VAL A 96 0.22 12.34 -6.15
CA VAL A 96 -0.96 12.03 -7.00
C VAL A 96 -0.52 11.63 -8.42
N ALA A 97 0.51 12.28 -8.97
CA ALA A 97 1.04 11.92 -10.29
C ALA A 97 1.64 10.51 -10.31
N SER A 98 2.36 10.13 -9.25
CA SER A 98 2.89 8.76 -9.07
C SER A 98 1.77 7.74 -8.90
N ALA A 99 0.71 8.08 -8.15
CA ALA A 99 -0.46 7.22 -7.97
C ALA A 99 -1.20 6.97 -9.29
N ARG A 100 -1.37 8.00 -10.12
CA ARG A 100 -1.95 7.88 -11.47
C ARG A 100 -1.11 6.98 -12.37
N ALA A 101 0.21 7.22 -12.40
CA ALA A 101 1.12 6.36 -13.16
C ALA A 101 1.08 4.90 -12.67
N PHE A 102 0.96 4.68 -11.36
CA PHE A 102 0.79 3.35 -10.78
C PHE A 102 -0.50 2.67 -11.26
N CYS A 103 -1.64 3.37 -11.23
CA CYS A 103 -2.90 2.88 -11.78
C CYS A 103 -2.78 2.50 -13.26
N ASP A 104 -2.17 3.37 -14.07
CA ASP A 104 -1.97 3.14 -15.51
C ASP A 104 -1.12 1.89 -15.81
N LYS A 105 -0.18 1.54 -14.93
CA LYS A 105 0.73 0.39 -15.11
C LYS A 105 0.21 -0.90 -14.53
N THR A 106 -0.58 -0.83 -13.47
CA THR A 106 -1.07 -2.01 -12.73
C THR A 106 -2.52 -2.36 -13.05
N ASN A 107 -3.23 -1.48 -13.77
CA ASN A 107 -4.69 -1.50 -13.93
C ASN A 107 -5.47 -1.39 -12.61
N PHE A 108 -4.83 -0.95 -11.53
CA PHE A 108 -5.53 -0.73 -10.26
C PHE A 108 -6.55 0.41 -10.41
N PRO A 109 -7.82 0.23 -9.97
CA PRO A 109 -8.85 1.25 -10.17
C PRO A 109 -8.50 2.57 -9.48
N ILE A 110 -8.47 3.66 -10.25
CA ILE A 110 -8.04 4.98 -9.77
C ILE A 110 -8.92 5.51 -8.64
N ASP A 111 -10.22 5.21 -8.65
CA ASP A 111 -11.17 5.65 -7.62
C ASP A 111 -10.97 4.93 -6.28
N LYS A 112 -10.21 3.84 -6.27
CA LYS A 112 -9.88 3.05 -5.08
C LYS A 112 -8.49 3.39 -4.52
N LEU A 113 -7.75 4.35 -5.11
CA LEU A 113 -6.37 4.67 -4.71
C LEU A 113 -6.22 6.06 -4.10
N TYR A 114 -5.48 6.13 -3.00
CA TYR A 114 -5.12 7.37 -2.31
C TYR A 114 -3.61 7.49 -2.14
N ALA A 115 -3.11 8.70 -2.34
CA ALA A 115 -1.71 9.08 -2.23
C ALA A 115 -1.44 9.74 -0.87
N ASP A 116 -0.49 9.21 -0.13
CA ASP A 116 0.09 9.81 1.06
C ASP A 116 1.44 10.42 0.70
N GLU A 117 1.46 11.73 0.42
CA GLU A 117 2.67 12.43 -0.03
C GLU A 117 3.77 12.44 1.04
N THR A 118 3.38 12.45 2.31
CA THR A 118 4.30 12.57 3.44
C THR A 118 4.55 11.25 4.14
N GLY A 119 3.76 10.20 3.89
CA GLY A 119 3.78 8.97 4.68
C GLY A 119 3.19 9.15 6.08
N SER A 120 2.36 10.18 6.28
CA SER A 120 1.79 10.53 7.58
C SER A 120 0.82 9.47 8.11
N ALA A 121 0.09 8.76 7.26
CA ALA A 121 -0.79 7.68 7.67
C ALA A 121 0.01 6.48 8.21
N TYR A 122 1.17 6.20 7.60
CA TYR A 122 2.09 5.15 8.02
C TYR A 122 2.70 5.47 9.38
N ALA A 123 3.11 6.72 9.58
CA ALA A 123 3.58 7.21 10.86
C ALA A 123 2.48 7.15 11.94
N ALA A 124 1.25 7.56 11.61
CA ALA A 124 0.12 7.50 12.54
C ALA A 124 -0.18 6.06 12.98
N LEU A 125 -0.08 5.10 12.06
CA LEU A 125 -0.24 3.67 12.33
C LEU A 125 1.01 3.00 12.93
N GLN A 126 2.08 3.76 13.17
CA GLN A 126 3.35 3.28 13.73
C GLN A 126 4.00 2.18 12.89
N PHE A 127 3.84 2.23 11.56
CA PHE A 127 4.56 1.35 10.66
C PHE A 127 6.05 1.70 10.63
N ALA A 128 6.88 0.69 10.32
CA ALA A 128 8.31 0.91 10.18
C ALA A 128 8.60 1.95 9.08
N PRO A 129 9.49 2.92 9.32
CA PRO A 129 9.75 4.02 8.39
C PRO A 129 10.40 3.59 7.07
N GLY A 130 11.06 2.43 7.02
CA GLY A 130 11.66 1.90 5.79
C GLY A 130 12.95 2.61 5.36
N PHE A 131 13.31 2.48 4.08
CA PHE A 131 14.56 3.03 3.53
C PHE A 131 14.43 4.50 3.12
N GLY A 132 15.42 5.31 3.50
CA GLY A 132 15.52 6.71 3.11
C GLY A 132 14.45 7.61 3.74
N ARG A 133 13.95 7.24 4.92
CA ARG A 133 13.02 8.02 5.76
C ARG A 133 13.56 8.15 7.18
N GLU A 134 13.21 9.22 7.88
CA GLU A 134 13.61 9.49 9.25
C GLU A 134 13.25 8.32 10.18
N GLY A 135 14.17 7.93 11.05
CA GLY A 135 14.05 6.75 11.90
C GLY A 135 14.28 5.40 11.19
N GLY A 136 14.49 5.40 9.88
CA GLY A 136 14.73 4.20 9.06
C GLY A 136 16.16 4.06 8.53
N ALA A 137 16.39 3.02 7.74
CA ALA A 137 17.69 2.78 7.11
C ALA A 137 18.03 3.94 6.17
N PHE A 138 19.23 4.50 6.25
CA PHE A 138 19.63 5.68 5.46
C PHE A 138 18.68 6.89 5.62
N GLY A 139 18.07 7.07 6.80
CA GLY A 139 17.14 8.20 7.05
C GLY A 139 17.73 9.60 6.82
N TRP A 140 19.06 9.74 6.86
CA TRP A 140 19.77 10.96 6.44
C TRP A 140 19.51 11.36 4.97
N LEU A 141 19.06 10.42 4.13
CA LEU A 141 18.73 10.67 2.73
C LEU A 141 17.52 11.59 2.58
N GLU A 142 16.57 11.55 3.52
CA GLU A 142 15.39 12.43 3.50
C GLU A 142 15.79 13.90 3.68
N SER A 143 16.74 14.18 4.57
CA SER A 143 17.22 15.55 4.82
C SER A 143 18.19 16.06 3.76
N LYS A 144 18.99 15.17 3.14
CA LYS A 144 19.99 15.57 2.13
C LYS A 144 19.50 15.51 0.70
N ALA A 145 18.43 14.75 0.44
CA ALA A 145 17.91 14.54 -0.90
C ALA A 145 16.38 14.36 -0.87
N PRO A 146 15.62 15.38 -0.41
CA PRO A 146 14.15 15.31 -0.28
C PRO A 146 13.45 15.13 -1.63
N PHE A 147 14.14 15.39 -2.74
CA PHE A 147 13.64 15.23 -4.12
C PHE A 147 13.86 13.83 -4.71
N VAL A 148 14.44 12.89 -3.96
CA VAL A 148 14.67 11.52 -4.45
C VAL A 148 13.32 10.80 -4.52
N ASN A 149 12.77 10.71 -5.73
CA ASN A 149 11.60 9.93 -6.07
C ASN A 149 11.80 8.44 -5.69
N GLY A 150 10.72 7.73 -5.39
CA GLY A 150 10.73 6.32 -5.04
C GLY A 150 11.44 5.41 -6.02
N TYR A 151 11.39 5.67 -7.32
CA TYR A 151 12.18 4.91 -8.29
C TYR A 151 13.69 4.99 -8.04
N ALA A 152 14.20 6.16 -7.62
CA ALA A 152 15.61 6.31 -7.29
C ALA A 152 15.96 5.59 -5.97
N LYS A 153 15.05 5.63 -4.98
CA LYS A 153 15.20 4.84 -3.74
C LYS A 153 15.24 3.34 -4.05
N LEU A 154 14.35 2.87 -4.92
CA LEU A 154 14.32 1.49 -5.38
C LEU A 154 15.62 1.10 -6.08
N LEU A 155 16.15 1.91 -7.01
CA LEU A 155 17.41 1.62 -7.69
C LEU A 155 18.60 1.49 -6.72
N VAL A 156 18.66 2.33 -5.69
CA VAL A 156 19.70 2.24 -4.65
C VAL A 156 19.55 0.95 -3.83
N MET A 157 18.31 0.59 -3.46
CA MET A 157 18.03 -0.65 -2.73
C MET A 157 18.34 -1.87 -3.60
N CYS A 158 17.94 -1.84 -4.87
CA CYS A 158 18.29 -2.85 -5.87
C CYS A 158 19.79 -2.96 -6.01
N ALA A 159 20.58 -1.88 -6.01
CA ALA A 159 22.05 -1.95 -6.03
C ALA A 159 22.67 -2.62 -4.78
N GLY A 160 21.86 -3.08 -3.82
CA GLY A 160 22.30 -3.76 -2.60
C GLY A 160 22.79 -2.80 -1.51
N ILE A 161 22.62 -1.49 -1.71
CA ILE A 161 23.04 -0.46 -0.75
C ILE A 161 22.04 -0.47 0.40
N GLY A 162 22.46 -1.00 1.54
CA GLY A 162 21.65 -1.07 2.77
C GLY A 162 21.03 -2.41 3.10
N SER A 163 21.18 -3.41 2.23
CA SER A 163 20.80 -4.80 2.49
C SER A 163 21.69 -5.75 1.67
N PRO A 164 22.82 -6.20 2.22
CA PRO A 164 23.72 -7.13 1.54
C PRO A 164 22.98 -8.44 1.18
N GLY A 165 22.90 -8.78 -0.11
CA GLY A 165 22.23 -9.98 -0.60
C GLY A 165 20.90 -9.74 -1.34
N THR A 166 20.34 -8.52 -1.31
CA THR A 166 19.07 -8.19 -1.98
C THR A 166 19.11 -8.40 -3.49
N LEU A 167 20.23 -8.10 -4.17
CA LEU A 167 20.39 -8.36 -5.61
C LEU A 167 20.15 -9.83 -5.98
N ALA A 168 20.69 -10.76 -5.19
CA ALA A 168 20.53 -12.18 -5.45
C ALA A 168 19.09 -12.67 -5.21
N ALA A 169 18.39 -12.07 -4.25
CA ALA A 169 16.98 -12.36 -3.99
C ALA A 169 16.07 -11.80 -5.08
N VAL A 170 16.32 -10.57 -5.56
CA VAL A 170 15.57 -9.95 -6.67
C VAL A 170 15.77 -10.74 -7.97
N PHE A 171 17.01 -11.05 -8.34
CA PHE A 171 17.28 -11.85 -9.55
C PHE A 171 16.82 -13.31 -9.41
N GLY A 172 16.78 -13.87 -8.19
CA GLY A 172 16.26 -15.22 -7.96
C GLY A 172 14.73 -15.31 -7.98
N GLY A 173 14.04 -14.23 -7.59
CA GLY A 173 12.58 -14.14 -7.54
C GLY A 173 11.94 -13.79 -8.90
N ASP A 174 12.43 -12.75 -9.58
CA ASP A 174 11.84 -12.26 -10.84
C ASP A 174 12.11 -13.19 -12.05
N LEU A 175 13.14 -14.03 -11.99
CA LEU A 175 13.43 -15.07 -13.00
C LEU A 175 12.82 -16.43 -12.65
N GLY A 176 12.12 -16.53 -11.51
CA GLY A 176 11.62 -17.78 -10.92
C GLY A 176 10.13 -18.07 -11.11
N ASN A 177 9.41 -17.29 -11.91
CA ASN A 177 8.00 -17.51 -12.28
C ASN A 177 7.83 -17.53 -13.81
#